data_AF-A0A9E5I1H4-F1
#
_entry.id   AF-A0A9E5I1H4-F1
#
_cell.length_a   1.000
_cell.length_b   1.000
_cell.length_c   1.000
_cell.angle_alpha   90.00
_cell.angle_beta   90.00
_cell.angle_gamma   90.00
#
_symmetry.space_group_name_H-M   'P 1'
#
loop_
_entity.id
_entity.type
_entity.pdbx_description
1 polymer ?
#
loop_
_entity_poly.entity_id
_entity_poly.type
_entity_poly.pdbx_seq_one_letter_code
_entity_poly.pdbx_strand_id
1 'polypeptide(L)'
;MLIISPAVDEVKRCKSRFGADFQNANLSGANLSKADLSQRPLEKRTLSTNFESANLKKTNLSEAKLNGANFLNAFLRDTNLEGADLSGA
;
A
#
# COMPACT_ATOMS: atom_id res chain seq x y z
N MET A 1 -7.16 -5.25 -19.41
CA MET A 1 -5.97 -5.99 -18.92
C MET A 1 -5.36 -5.10 -17.85
N LEU A 2 -5.51 -5.31 -16.55
CA LEU A 2 -5.81 -6.49 -15.73
C LEU A 2 -7.09 -6.36 -14.89
N ILE A 3 -7.70 -7.51 -14.67
CA ILE A 3 -8.78 -7.85 -13.73
C ILE A 3 -8.17 -8.04 -12.34
N ILE A 4 -8.84 -7.64 -11.27
CA ILE A 4 -8.73 -8.25 -9.93
C ILE A 4 -9.96 -7.80 -9.12
N SER A 5 -10.93 -8.60 -8.64
CA SER A 5 -11.03 -10.04 -8.31
C SER A 5 -9.85 -10.55 -7.44
N PRO A 6 -10.00 -11.63 -6.67
CA PRO A 6 -9.91 -11.78 -5.20
C PRO A 6 -8.60 -11.37 -4.44
N ALA A 7 -7.83 -10.35 -4.87
CA ALA A 7 -6.49 -10.02 -4.35
C ALA A 7 -6.38 -9.51 -2.88
N VAL A 8 -7.45 -9.41 -2.11
CA VAL A 8 -7.42 -8.89 -0.72
C VAL A 8 -6.71 -9.79 0.29
N ASP A 9 -6.52 -11.08 -0.01
CA ASP A 9 -5.78 -12.01 0.86
C ASP A 9 -4.33 -12.28 0.43
N GLU A 10 -3.93 -11.92 -0.80
CA GLU A 10 -2.57 -12.21 -1.31
C GLU A 10 -1.55 -11.11 -0.98
N VAL A 11 -1.96 -9.86 -0.77
CA VAL A 11 -1.03 -8.76 -0.40
C VAL A 11 -0.39 -9.00 0.98
N LYS A 12 -1.07 -9.73 1.89
CA LYS A 12 -0.54 -10.09 3.22
C LYS A 12 0.63 -11.06 3.18
N ARG A 13 0.83 -11.79 2.08
CA ARG A 13 1.76 -12.93 2.04
C ARG A 13 3.03 -12.68 1.23
N CYS A 14 3.10 -11.58 0.49
CA CYS A 14 4.31 -11.24 -0.25
C CYS A 14 5.21 -10.35 0.59
N LYS A 15 6.29 -10.93 1.15
CA LYS A 15 7.52 -10.17 1.37
C LYS A 15 7.98 -9.69 -0.01
N SER A 16 7.39 -8.62 -0.53
CA SER A 16 7.68 -8.17 -1.88
C SER A 16 9.15 -7.76 -1.92
N ARG A 17 9.98 -8.52 -2.64
CA ARG A 17 11.42 -8.26 -2.80
C ARG A 17 11.69 -7.04 -3.68
N PHE A 18 10.62 -6.41 -4.17
CA PHE A 18 10.56 -5.26 -5.06
C PHE A 18 9.38 -4.38 -4.60
N GLY A 19 9.44 -3.06 -4.69
CA GLY A 19 8.31 -2.17 -4.31
C GLY A 19 6.99 -2.60 -4.97
N ALA A 20 5.86 -2.36 -4.30
CA ALA A 20 4.55 -2.73 -4.82
C ALA A 20 3.90 -1.58 -5.59
N ASP A 21 3.41 -1.85 -6.80
CA ASP A 21 2.72 -0.85 -7.62
C ASP A 21 1.21 -1.07 -7.57
N PHE A 22 0.52 -0.13 -6.93
CA PHE A 22 -0.94 -0.05 -6.80
C PHE A 22 -1.48 1.21 -7.50
N GLN A 23 -0.76 1.76 -8.48
CA GLN A 23 -1.23 2.93 -9.20
C GLN A 23 -2.62 2.68 -9.81
N ASN A 24 -3.57 3.58 -9.56
CA ASN A 24 -4.97 3.46 -9.98
C ASN A 24 -5.71 2.21 -9.45
N ALA A 25 -5.15 1.47 -8.48
CA ALA A 25 -5.80 0.28 -7.95
C ALA A 25 -7.05 0.62 -7.14
N ASN A 26 -8.10 -0.22 -7.24
CA ASN A 26 -9.25 -0.14 -6.36
C ASN A 26 -9.07 -1.09 -5.17
N LEU A 27 -8.67 -0.52 -4.03
CA LEU A 27 -8.45 -1.21 -2.75
C LEU A 27 -9.54 -0.87 -1.73
N SER A 28 -10.66 -0.32 -2.17
CA SER A 28 -11.73 0.12 -1.27
C SER A 28 -12.23 -1.03 -0.41
N GLY A 29 -12.19 -0.87 0.91
CA GLY A 29 -12.60 -1.88 1.89
C GLY A 29 -11.58 -3.02 2.10
N ALA A 30 -10.41 -2.96 1.46
CA ALA A 30 -9.36 -3.96 1.66
C ALA A 30 -8.83 -3.97 3.10
N ASN A 31 -8.41 -5.15 3.58
CA ASN A 31 -7.71 -5.27 4.86
C ASN A 31 -6.22 -5.54 4.63
N LEU A 32 -5.42 -4.49 4.75
CA LEU A 32 -3.96 -4.45 4.65
C LEU A 32 -3.32 -4.17 6.02
N SER A 33 -4.02 -4.45 7.12
CA SER A 33 -3.47 -4.27 8.47
C SER A 33 -2.20 -5.10 8.66
N LYS A 34 -1.20 -4.50 9.31
CA LYS A 34 0.13 -5.07 9.56
C LYS A 34 0.90 -5.49 8.29
N ALA A 35 0.48 -5.03 7.11
CA ALA A 35 1.19 -5.31 5.87
C ALA A 35 2.58 -4.67 5.90
N ASP A 36 3.61 -5.41 5.47
CA ASP A 36 4.95 -4.89 5.28
C ASP A 36 5.12 -4.41 3.84
N LEU A 37 4.85 -3.12 3.63
CA LEU A 37 4.94 -2.42 2.34
C LEU A 37 6.11 -1.40 2.35
N SER A 38 7.07 -1.64 3.25
CA SER A 38 8.22 -0.76 3.48
C SER A 38 9.16 -0.72 2.29
N GLN A 39 9.75 0.44 2.02
CA GLN A 39 10.93 0.51 1.17
C GLN A 39 12.08 -0.25 1.83
N ARG A 40 12.78 -1.08 1.04
CA ARG A 40 14.06 -1.66 1.48
C ARG A 40 15.19 -0.67 1.23
N PRO A 41 16.07 -0.42 2.20
CA PRO A 41 17.19 0.53 2.06
C PRO A 41 18.32 0.07 1.11
N LEU A 42 18.10 -0.98 0.31
CA LEU A 42 19.10 -1.51 -0.61
C LEU A 42 19.21 -0.61 -1.86
N GLU A 43 20.14 0.33 -1.76
CA GLU A 43 20.90 0.99 -2.83
C GLU A 43 20.09 1.60 -3.98
N LYS A 44 19.89 2.92 -3.91
CA LYS A 44 19.70 3.86 -5.04
C LYS A 44 18.52 3.60 -6.00
N ARG A 45 17.73 2.55 -5.82
CA ARG A 45 16.46 2.36 -6.55
C ARG A 45 15.30 2.71 -5.64
N THR A 46 14.71 3.86 -5.94
CA THR A 46 13.45 4.41 -5.41
C THR A 46 12.27 3.51 -5.76
N LEU A 47 12.26 2.26 -5.29
CA LEU A 47 11.08 1.39 -5.40
C LEU A 47 10.25 1.59 -4.12
N SER A 48 9.57 2.73 -4.06
CA SER A 48 8.46 2.97 -3.12
C SER A 48 7.28 2.09 -3.44
N THR A 49 6.46 1.82 -2.42
CA THR A 49 5.10 1.36 -2.68
C THR A 49 4.32 2.51 -3.30
N ASN A 50 3.76 2.32 -4.49
CA ASN A 50 3.05 3.38 -5.22
C ASN A 50 1.53 3.20 -5.09
N PHE A 51 0.86 4.09 -4.36
CA PHE A 51 -0.58 4.21 -4.27
C PHE A 51 -1.13 5.40 -5.06
N GLU A 52 -0.36 5.93 -6.02
CA GLU A 52 -0.80 7.10 -6.76
C GLU A 52 -2.16 6.86 -7.43
N SER A 53 -3.11 7.76 -7.19
CA SER A 53 -4.49 7.68 -7.68
C SER A 53 -5.26 6.41 -7.25
N ALA A 54 -4.76 5.66 -6.26
CA ALA A 54 -5.43 4.46 -5.76
C ALA A 54 -6.69 4.82 -4.94
N ASN A 55 -7.74 4.00 -5.06
CA ASN A 55 -8.90 4.11 -4.19
C ASN A 55 -8.72 3.26 -2.94
N LEU A 56 -8.40 3.91 -1.81
CA LEU A 56 -8.17 3.30 -0.49
C LEU A 56 -9.34 3.55 0.48
N LYS A 57 -10.53 3.88 -0.05
CA LYS A 57 -11.69 4.20 0.77
C LYS A 57 -12.04 3.04 1.70
N LYS A 58 -12.25 3.29 3.00
CA LYS A 58 -12.56 2.25 4.01
C LYS A 58 -11.51 1.12 4.11
N THR A 59 -10.31 1.30 3.56
CA THR A 59 -9.23 0.32 3.68
C THR A 59 -8.69 0.31 5.11
N ASN A 60 -8.37 -0.86 5.65
CA ASN A 60 -7.63 -0.97 6.90
C ASN A 60 -6.13 -1.12 6.62
N LEU A 61 -5.34 -0.11 6.96
CA LEU A 61 -3.87 -0.07 6.92
C LEU A 61 -3.26 0.04 8.32
N SER A 62 -4.01 -0.29 9.38
CA SER A 62 -3.51 -0.19 10.75
C SER A 62 -2.22 -0.99 10.93
N GLU A 63 -1.23 -0.41 11.60
CA GLU A 63 0.09 -1.01 11.84
C GLU A 63 0.88 -1.41 10.57
N ALA A 64 0.47 -0.95 9.38
CA ALA A 64 1.19 -1.22 8.14
C ALA A 64 2.51 -0.44 8.08
N LYS A 65 3.56 -1.05 7.52
CA LYS A 65 4.81 -0.34 7.24
C LYS A 65 4.73 0.28 5.85
N LEU A 66 4.62 1.59 5.78
CA LEU A 66 4.39 2.37 4.57
C LEU A 66 5.48 3.44 4.37
N ASN A 67 6.65 3.27 5.01
CA ASN A 67 7.73 4.23 4.91
C ASN A 67 8.18 4.40 3.46
N GLY A 68 8.19 5.65 2.99
CA GLY A 68 8.49 6.00 1.62
C GLY A 68 7.40 5.67 0.60
N ALA A 69 6.17 5.34 1.01
CA ALA A 69 5.08 5.05 0.07
C ALA A 69 4.52 6.33 -0.59
N ASN A 70 4.20 6.28 -1.88
CA ASN A 70 3.62 7.42 -2.59
C ASN A 70 2.09 7.38 -2.54
N PHE A 71 1.45 8.37 -1.92
CA PHE A 71 -0.02 8.50 -1.87
C PHE A 71 -0.58 9.64 -2.73
N LEU A 72 0.19 10.14 -3.70
CA LEU A 72 -0.25 11.24 -4.56
C LEU A 72 -1.62 10.93 -5.20
N ASN A 73 -2.61 11.82 -5.03
CA ASN A 73 -3.98 11.63 -5.54
C ASN A 73 -4.73 10.38 -5.00
N ALA A 74 -4.23 9.68 -3.98
CA ALA A 74 -4.93 8.53 -3.41
C ALA A 74 -6.21 8.95 -2.66
N PHE A 75 -7.27 8.15 -2.79
CA PHE A 75 -8.54 8.38 -2.07
C PHE A 75 -8.53 7.66 -0.72
N LEU A 76 -8.19 8.39 0.34
CA LEU A 76 -8.02 7.85 1.71
C LEU A 76 -9.26 8.03 2.63
N ARG A 77 -10.45 8.22 2.05
CA ARG A 77 -11.66 8.48 2.87
C ARG A 77 -12.00 7.26 3.72
N ASP A 78 -12.17 7.46 5.03
CA ASP A 78 -12.48 6.39 5.99
C ASP A 78 -11.38 5.30 6.10
N THR A 79 -10.16 5.56 5.62
CA THR A 79 -9.04 4.61 5.75
C THR A 79 -8.54 4.58 7.19
N ASN A 80 -8.34 3.38 7.76
CA ASN A 80 -7.71 3.23 9.07
C ASN A 80 -6.18 3.20 8.91
N LEU A 81 -5.47 4.17 9.46
CA LEU A 81 -4.00 4.27 9.48
C LEU A 81 -3.42 4.20 10.90
N GLU A 82 -4.20 3.74 11.88
CA GLU A 82 -3.76 3.66 13.27
C GLU A 82 -2.47 2.84 13.41
N GLY A 83 -1.41 3.44 13.95
CA GLY A 83 -0.11 2.79 14.13
C GLY A 83 0.67 2.50 12.85
N ALA A 84 0.23 2.97 11.69
CA ALA A 84 0.97 2.81 10.44
C ALA A 84 2.26 3.65 10.43
N ASP A 85 3.35 3.11 9.92
CA ASP A 85 4.60 3.85 9.70
C ASP A 85 4.56 4.55 8.36
N LEU A 86 4.28 5.86 8.38
CA LEU A 86 4.21 6.74 7.20
C LEU A 86 5.49 7.58 7.02
N SER A 87 6.61 7.18 7.62
CA SER A 87 7.84 7.95 7.55
C SER A 87 8.32 8.13 6.11
N GLY A 88 8.34 9.37 5.62
CA GLY A 88 8.75 9.71 4.25
C GLY A 88 7.72 9.37 3.16
N ALA A 89 6.46 9.09 3.53
CA ALA A 89 5.34 8.94 2.61
C ALA A 89 4.74 10.28 2.15
#